data_AF-A0A848LZ55-F1
#
_entry.id   AF-A0A848LZ55-F1
#
_cell.length_a   1.000
_cell.length_b   1.000
_cell.length_c   1.000
_cell.angle_alpha   90.00
_cell.angle_beta   90.00
_cell.angle_gamma   90.00
#
_symmetry.space_group_name_H-M   'P 1'
#
loop_
_entity.id
_entity.type
_entity.pdbx_description
1 polymer ?
#
loop_
_entity_poly.entity_id
_entity_poly.type
_entity_poly.pdbx_seq_one_letter_code
_entity_poly.pdbx_strand_id
1 'polypeptide(L)' 'MDMNTVVGSHDLLFITLDTLRYDVAEELAATGRTPHLSALLPGGRWEPRHSPASFTYAAHHAFFAGFLPTPAAPG' A
#
# COMPACT_ATOMS: atom_id res chain seq x y z
N MET A 1 -8.55 3.22 13.32
CA MET A 1 -8.29 2.06 14.18
C MET A 1 -7.06 2.36 15.00
N ASP A 2 -7.07 2.11 16.31
CA ASP A 2 -5.87 2.27 17.14
C ASP A 2 -4.99 1.03 17.03
N MET A 3 -3.84 1.15 16.36
CA MET A 3 -2.93 0.02 16.15
C MET A 3 -2.35 -0.54 17.45
N ASN A 4 -2.30 0.24 18.54
CA ASN A 4 -1.82 -0.27 19.82
C ASN A 4 -2.73 -1.37 20.39
N THR A 5 -4.01 -1.39 20.00
CA THR A 5 -4.97 -2.43 20.42
C THR A 5 -4.87 -3.71 19.57
N VAL A 6 -4.35 -3.59 18.35
CA VAL A 6 -4.20 -4.71 17.40
C VAL A 6 -2.90 -5.47 17.66
N VAL A 7 -1.82 -4.74 17.95
CA VAL A 7 -0.50 -5.32 18.23
C VAL A 7 -0.58 -6.18 19.49
N GLY A 8 -0.13 -7.44 19.38
CA GLY A 8 -0.12 -8.41 20.49
C GLY A 8 -1.37 -9.30 20.59
N SER A 9 -2.44 -8.99 19.84
CA SER A 9 -3.67 -9.80 19.80
C SER A 9 -3.99 -10.40 18.42
N HIS A 10 -3.41 -9.85 17.36
CA HIS A 10 -3.64 -10.29 15.98
C HIS A 10 -2.33 -10.54 15.24
N ASP A 11 -2.37 -11.44 14.25
CA ASP A 11 -1.31 -11.55 13.25
C ASP A 11 -1.40 -10.38 12.27
N LEU A 12 -0.24 -9.85 11.87
CA LEU A 12 -0.13 -8.75 10.92
C LEU A 12 0.47 -9.26 9.62
N LEU A 13 -0.26 -9.08 8.52
CA LEU A 13 0.22 -9.36 7.17
C LEU A 13 0.51 -8.04 6.46
N PHE A 14 1.75 -7.90 5.97
CA PHE A 14 2.15 -6.79 5.13
C PHE A 14 2.45 -7.28 3.71
N ILE A 15 1.69 -6.79 2.74
CA ILE A 15 1.76 -7.21 1.33
C ILE A 15 2.40 -6.09 0.51
N THR A 16 3.46 -6.43 -0.22
CA THR A 16 4.03 -5.59 -1.28
C THR A 16 3.73 -6.20 -2.63
N LEU A 17 3.20 -5.40 -3.55
CA LEU A 17 3.02 -5.78 -4.94
C LEU A 17 4.19 -5.20 -5.73
N ASP A 18 5.23 -6.03 -5.95
CA ASP A 18 6.47 -5.56 -6.55
C ASP A 18 6.23 -5.03 -7.97
N THR A 19 6.89 -3.92 -8.31
CA THR A 19 6.76 -3.23 -9.61
C THR A 19 5.36 -2.72 -9.97
N LEU A 20 4.40 -2.69 -9.04
CA LEU A 20 3.06 -2.17 -9.31
C LEU A 20 3.11 -0.64 -9.50
N ARG A 21 2.83 -0.18 -10.72
CA ARG A 21 2.62 1.25 -10.98
C ARG A 21 1.25 1.70 -10.51
N TYR A 22 1.21 2.89 -9.90
CA TYR A 22 -0.02 3.49 -9.40
C TYR A 22 -1.07 3.71 -10.50
N ASP A 23 -0.66 4.24 -11.66
CA ASP A 23 -1.58 4.56 -12.76
C ASP A 23 -2.28 3.32 -13.31
N VAL A 24 -1.55 2.22 -13.49
CA VAL A 24 -2.11 0.92 -13.89
C VAL A 24 -3.05 0.38 -12.80
N ALA A 25 -2.66 0.47 -11.53
CA ALA A 25 -3.47 -0.01 -10.43
C ALA A 25 -4.80 0.76 -10.29
N GLU A 26 -4.76 2.08 -10.46
CA GLU A 26 -5.93 2.95 -10.45
C GLU A 26 -6.85 2.66 -11.65
N GLU A 27 -6.31 2.55 -12.86
CA GLU A 27 -7.10 2.24 -14.07
C GLU A 27 -7.82 0.89 -13.95
N LEU A 28 -7.11 -0.15 -13.51
CA LEU A 28 -7.69 -1.48 -13.37
C LEU A 28 -8.77 -1.54 -12.27
N ALA A 29 -8.61 -0.77 -11.18
CA ALA A 29 -9.65 -0.61 -10.18
C ALA A 29 -10.87 0.13 -10.74
N ALA A 30 -10.65 1.26 -11.43
CA ALA A 30 -11.71 2.09 -12.02
C ALA A 30 -12.51 1.35 -13.11
N THR A 31 -11.84 0.48 -13.88
CA THR A 31 -12.48 -0.33 -14.94
C THR A 31 -13.05 -1.66 -14.44
N GLY A 32 -13.03 -1.91 -13.12
CA GLY A 32 -13.61 -3.12 -12.52
C GLY A 32 -12.84 -4.40 -12.85
N ARG A 33 -11.57 -4.29 -13.28
CA ARG A 33 -10.72 -5.43 -13.66
C ARG A 33 -10.07 -6.12 -12.47
N THR A 34 -10.05 -5.48 -11.30
CA THR A 34 -9.50 -6.03 -10.04
C THR A 34 -10.55 -6.05 -8.93
N PRO A 35 -11.73 -6.67 -9.12
CA PRO A 35 -12.85 -6.53 -8.19
C PRO A 35 -12.55 -7.07 -6.79
N HIS A 36 -11.79 -8.16 -6.68
CA HIS A 36 -11.40 -8.73 -5.40
C HIS A 36 -10.42 -7.85 -4.62
N LEU A 37 -9.46 -7.23 -5.32
CA LEU A 37 -8.49 -6.34 -4.67
C LEU A 37 -9.17 -5.02 -4.28
N SER A 38 -9.98 -4.45 -5.16
CA SER A 38 -10.76 -3.24 -4.86
C SER A 38 -11.70 -3.45 -3.67
N ALA A 39 -12.31 -4.63 -3.50
CA ALA A 39 -13.16 -4.92 -2.34
C ALA A 39 -12.41 -4.88 -0.98
N LEU A 40 -11.07 -5.02 -0.99
CA LEU A 40 -10.23 -4.95 0.20
C LEU A 40 -9.71 -3.53 0.48
N LEU A 41 -9.78 -2.62 -0.50
CA LEU A 41 -9.27 -1.25 -0.37
C LEU A 41 -10.33 -0.34 0.25
N PRO A 42 -9.95 0.60 1.15
CA PRO A 42 -10.85 1.64 1.61
C PRO A 42 -11.46 2.42 0.44
N GLY A 43 -12.79 2.45 0.36
CA GLY A 43 -13.51 3.11 -0.74
C GLY A 43 -13.26 2.50 -2.13
N GLY A 44 -12.64 1.31 -2.22
CA GLY A 44 -12.34 0.65 -3.48
C GLY A 44 -11.21 1.27 -4.30
N ARG A 45 -10.44 2.20 -3.72
CA ARG A 45 -9.46 3.03 -4.46
C ARG A 45 -8.04 2.89 -3.90
N TRP A 46 -7.08 3.04 -4.81
CA TRP A 46 -5.69 3.22 -4.45
C TRP A 46 -5.43 4.63 -3.93
N GLU A 47 -4.47 4.75 -3.02
CA GLU A 47 -3.97 6.03 -2.56
C GLU A 47 -2.61 6.34 -3.21
N PRO A 48 -2.43 7.53 -3.81
CA PRO A 48 -1.14 7.90 -4.39
C PRO A 48 -0.11 8.16 -3.27
N ARG A 49 1.00 7.41 -3.30
CA ARG A 49 2.06 7.45 -2.30
C ARG A 49 3.45 7.44 -2.94
N HIS A 50 4.45 7.98 -2.24
CA HIS A 50 5.85 7.88 -2.62
C HIS A 50 6.59 6.85 -1.75
N SER A 51 7.22 5.89 -2.43
CA SER A 51 8.13 4.95 -1.80
C SER A 51 9.43 5.67 -1.39
N PRO A 52 10.06 5.32 -0.25
CA PRO A 52 11.35 5.87 0.17
C PRO A 52 12.51 5.45 -0.74
N ALA A 53 12.32 4.45 -1.60
CA ALA A 53 13.29 4.02 -2.61
C ALA A 53 12.62 3.37 -3.83
N SER A 54 13.32 3.35 -4.97
CA SER A 54 12.81 2.82 -6.24
C SER A 54 13.30 1.40 -6.58
N PHE A 55 14.31 0.89 -5.88
CA PHE A 55 14.79 -0.49 -6.05
C PHE A 55 14.12 -1.42 -5.05
N THR A 56 13.74 -2.62 -5.49
CA THR A 56 13.03 -3.63 -4.69
C THR A 56 13.70 -3.82 -3.33
N TYR A 57 14.99 -4.17 -3.28
CA TYR A 57 15.70 -4.38 -2.02
C TYR A 57 15.66 -3.15 -1.09
N ALA A 58 16.04 -1.98 -1.59
CA ALA A 58 16.09 -0.76 -0.77
C ALA A 58 14.70 -0.34 -0.25
N ALA A 59 13.66 -0.47 -1.07
CA ALA A 59 12.29 -0.14 -0.69
C ALA A 59 11.79 -1.08 0.41
N HIS A 60 11.97 -2.40 0.24
CA HIS A 60 11.55 -3.38 1.24
C HIS A 60 12.29 -3.19 2.56
N HIS A 61 13.61 -2.96 2.52
CA HIS A 61 14.38 -2.66 3.72
C HIS A 61 13.87 -1.41 4.46
N ALA A 62 13.56 -0.34 3.73
CA ALA A 62 13.01 0.87 4.32
C ALA A 62 11.63 0.61 4.98
N PHE A 63 10.75 -0.14 4.31
CA PHE A 63 9.43 -0.45 4.88
C PHE A 63 9.53 -1.23 6.18
N PHE A 64 10.35 -2.28 6.24
CA PHE A 64 10.53 -3.09 7.45
C PHE A 64 11.33 -2.37 8.54
N ALA A 65 12.06 -1.30 8.20
CA ALA A 65 12.69 -0.40 9.16
C ALA A 65 11.73 0.70 9.68
N GLY A 66 10.47 0.70 9.25
CA GLY A 66 9.43 1.65 9.70
C GLY A 66 9.25 2.89 8.82
N PHE A 67 9.98 2.99 7.70
CA PHE A 67 9.83 4.08 6.73
C PHE A 67 8.78 3.70 5.69
N LEU A 68 7.51 3.90 6.01
CA LEU A 68 6.38 3.58 5.11
C LEU A 68 6.18 4.65 4.02
N PRO A 69 5.51 4.31 2.90
CA PRO A 69 5.19 5.27 1.85
C PRO A 69 4.43 6.51 2.35
N THR A 70 4.86 7.69 1.93
CA THR A 70 4.27 8.98 2.32
C THR A 70 3.24 9.47 1.30
N PRO A 71 2.30 10.36 1.68
CA PRO A 71 1.39 10.99 0.72
C PRO A 71 2.13 11.64 -0.45
N ALA A 72 1.60 11.50 -1.67
CA ALA A 72 2.19 12.12 -2.86
C ALA A 72 2.01 13.66 -2.90
N ALA A 73 1.00 14.19 -2.18
CA ALA A 73 0.74 15.61 -2.07
C ALA A 73 0.89 16.08 -0.60
N PRO A 74 1.34 17.32 -0.37
CA PRO A 74 1.27 17.95 0.95
C PRO A 74 -0.18 18.02 1.46
N GLY A 75 -0.35 17.89 2.77
CA GLY A 75 -1.62 18.08 3.46
C GLY A 75 -1.88 19.53 3.83
#